data_AF-A0A099KAK3-F1
#
_entry.id   AF-A0A099KAK3-F1
#
_cell.length_a   1.000
_cell.length_b   1.000
_cell.length_c   1.000
_cell.angle_alpha   90.00
_cell.angle_beta   90.00
_cell.angle_gamma   90.00
#
_symmetry.space_group_name_H-M   'P 1'
#
loop_
_entity.id
_entity.type
_entity.pdbx_description
1 polymer ?
#
loop_
_entity_poly.entity_id
_entity_poly.type
_entity_poly.pdbx_seq_one_letter_code
_entity_poly.pdbx_strand_id
1 'polypeptide(L)'
;MPANFLSITTLTCFVFIVTNSITSVAFAHQNEQKKLDKACEAARKIALKPRRSEIFQECRQKFKKSESVCHNEAKAYNGNRINGAPMFYELPACEKAFAFRKKNTE
;
A
#
# COMPACT_ATOMS: atom_id res chain seq x y z
N MET A 1 45.18 1.87 36.97
CA MET A 1 44.71 2.32 35.63
C MET A 1 43.23 2.00 35.47
N PRO A 2 42.28 2.90 35.82
CA PRO A 2 40.83 2.62 35.74
C PRO A 2 40.09 3.37 34.62
N ALA A 3 40.79 4.14 33.77
CA ALA A 3 40.15 5.02 32.79
C ALA A 3 39.41 4.30 31.64
N ASN A 4 39.72 3.01 31.39
CA ASN A 4 39.18 2.27 30.25
C ASN A 4 37.79 1.65 30.52
N PHE A 5 37.47 1.30 31.76
CA PHE A 5 36.21 0.63 32.09
C PHE A 5 34.99 1.57 32.01
N LEU A 6 35.17 2.83 32.42
CA LEU A 6 34.12 3.87 32.38
C LEU A 6 33.79 4.26 30.93
N SER A 7 34.80 4.38 30.06
CA SER A 7 34.62 4.69 28.63
C SER A 7 33.89 3.58 27.86
N ILE A 8 34.14 2.30 28.18
CA ILE A 8 33.48 1.15 27.53
C ILE A 8 31.99 1.09 27.90
N THR A 9 31.63 1.39 29.16
CA THR A 9 30.23 1.39 29.62
C THR A 9 29.43 2.56 29.05
N THR A 10 30.04 3.75 28.92
CA THR A 10 29.37 4.89 28.27
C THR A 10 29.16 4.69 26.78
N LEU A 11 30.14 4.09 26.07
CA LEU A 11 30.03 3.81 24.64
C LEU A 11 28.96 2.74 24.35
N THR A 12 28.90 1.68 25.16
CA THR A 12 27.88 0.62 25.01
C THR A 12 26.47 1.12 25.31
N CYS A 13 26.28 1.96 26.33
CA CYS A 13 24.98 2.60 26.59
C CYS A 13 24.53 3.51 25.42
N PHE A 14 25.46 4.27 24.83
CA PHE A 14 25.14 5.14 23.69
C PHE A 14 24.72 4.33 22.47
N VAL A 15 25.43 3.22 22.17
CA VAL A 15 25.07 2.29 21.09
C VAL A 15 23.69 1.65 21.33
N PHE A 16 23.37 1.26 22.56
CA PHE A 16 22.06 0.72 22.92
C PHE A 16 20.92 1.74 22.75
N ILE A 17 21.12 3.01 23.12
CA ILE A 17 20.10 4.06 22.95
C ILE A 17 19.84 4.36 21.47
N VAL A 18 20.90 4.46 20.66
CA VAL A 18 20.80 4.75 19.23
C VAL A 18 20.07 3.62 18.48
N THR A 19 20.38 2.37 18.79
CA THR A 19 19.75 1.20 18.13
C THR A 19 18.26 1.06 18.45
N ASN A 20 17.84 1.30 19.70
CA ASN A 20 16.43 1.30 20.08
C ASN A 20 15.64 2.44 19.41
N SER A 21 16.27 3.59 19.22
CA SER A 21 15.61 4.76 18.61
C SER A 21 15.30 4.53 17.13
N ILE A 22 16.25 3.99 16.35
CA ILE A 22 16.11 3.77 14.91
C ILE A 22 14.97 2.79 14.59
N THR A 23 14.85 1.71 15.36
CA THR A 23 13.81 0.70 15.14
C THR A 23 12.41 1.25 15.39
N SER A 24 12.21 2.06 16.44
CA SER A 24 10.92 2.65 16.77
C SER A 24 10.35 3.54 15.65
N VAL A 25 11.21 4.34 15.02
CA VAL A 25 10.87 5.24 13.91
C VAL A 25 10.49 4.44 12.66
N ALA A 26 11.28 3.41 12.33
CA ALA A 26 10.98 2.53 11.20
C ALA A 26 9.61 1.82 11.35
N PHE A 27 9.28 1.32 12.54
CA PHE A 27 7.98 0.70 12.80
C PHE A 27 6.81 1.68 12.68
N ALA A 28 6.97 2.91 13.18
CA ALA A 28 5.95 3.95 13.07
C ALA A 28 5.65 4.30 11.59
N HIS A 29 6.68 4.45 10.77
CA HIS A 29 6.52 4.69 9.32
C HIS A 29 5.78 3.55 8.63
N GLN A 30 6.12 2.29 8.91
CA GLN A 30 5.44 1.14 8.31
C GLN A 30 3.95 1.07 8.68
N ASN A 31 3.60 1.40 9.92
CA ASN A 31 2.20 1.39 10.36
C ASN A 31 1.37 2.47 9.67
N GLU A 32 1.89 3.68 9.53
CA GLU A 32 1.19 4.74 8.81
C GLU A 32 1.09 4.44 7.31
N GLN A 33 2.15 3.90 6.69
CA GLN A 33 2.11 3.48 5.28
C GLN A 33 0.98 2.46 5.04
N LYS A 34 0.89 1.41 5.88
CA LYS A 34 -0.16 0.39 5.78
C LYS A 34 -1.56 0.99 5.89
N LYS A 35 -1.75 1.97 6.77
CA LYS A 35 -3.03 2.67 6.95
C LYS A 35 -3.41 3.48 5.70
N LEU A 36 -2.45 4.20 5.12
CA LEU A 36 -2.65 4.97 3.90
C LEU A 36 -2.93 4.06 2.69
N ASP A 37 -2.19 2.96 2.55
CA ASP A 37 -2.42 1.98 1.48
C ASP A 37 -3.80 1.32 1.60
N LYS A 38 -4.24 1.00 2.82
CA LYS A 38 -5.60 0.49 3.07
C LYS A 38 -6.68 1.49 2.65
N ALA A 39 -6.47 2.78 2.92
CA ALA A 39 -7.40 3.84 2.52
C ALA A 39 -7.44 4.00 0.99
N CYS A 40 -6.28 3.97 0.33
CA CYS A 40 -6.17 3.97 -1.13
C CYS A 40 -6.96 2.79 -1.75
N GLU A 41 -6.70 1.57 -1.29
CA GLU A 41 -7.36 0.38 -1.85
C GLU A 41 -8.86 0.34 -1.56
N ALA A 42 -9.31 0.88 -0.42
CA ALA A 42 -10.74 1.03 -0.13
C ALA A 42 -11.41 1.98 -1.14
N ALA A 43 -10.78 3.14 -1.41
CA ALA A 43 -11.29 4.12 -2.38
C ALA A 43 -11.29 3.54 -3.81
N ARG A 44 -10.19 2.89 -4.22
CA ARG A 44 -10.09 2.21 -5.52
C ARG A 44 -11.15 1.13 -5.70
N LYS A 45 -11.44 0.32 -4.68
CA LYS A 45 -12.50 -0.70 -4.75
C LYS A 45 -13.86 -0.10 -5.04
N ILE A 46 -14.15 1.10 -4.53
CA ILE A 46 -15.38 1.84 -4.83
C ILE A 46 -15.36 2.31 -6.28
N ALA A 47 -14.25 2.93 -6.72
CA ALA A 47 -14.08 3.41 -8.09
C ALA A 47 -14.12 2.30 -9.16
N LEU A 48 -13.74 1.07 -8.82
CA LEU A 48 -13.84 -0.08 -9.72
C LEU A 48 -15.28 -0.60 -9.91
N LYS A 49 -16.22 -0.32 -9.00
CA LYS A 49 -17.58 -0.90 -9.05
C LYS A 49 -18.33 -0.58 -10.35
N PRO A 50 -18.38 0.68 -10.84
CA PRO A 50 -19.05 0.99 -12.10
C PRO A 50 -18.45 0.20 -13.26
N ARG A 51 -17.11 0.11 -13.32
CA ARG A 51 -16.43 -0.62 -14.39
C ARG A 51 -16.73 -2.12 -14.36
N ARG A 52 -16.85 -2.72 -13.18
CA ARG A 52 -17.28 -4.12 -13.04
C ARG A 52 -18.72 -4.32 -13.54
N SER A 53 -19.61 -3.37 -13.25
CA SER A 53 -20.98 -3.40 -13.77
C SER A 53 -21.00 -3.32 -15.30
N GLU A 54 -20.21 -2.43 -15.89
CA GLU A 54 -20.08 -2.31 -17.35
C GLU A 54 -19.57 -3.61 -17.99
N ILE A 55 -18.55 -4.25 -17.40
CA ILE A 55 -18.01 -5.53 -17.87
C ILE A 55 -19.08 -6.63 -17.83
N PHE A 56 -19.88 -6.68 -16.75
CA PHE A 56 -21.00 -7.61 -16.67
C PHE A 56 -22.01 -7.38 -17.80
N GLN A 57 -22.40 -6.12 -18.02
CA GLN A 57 -23.35 -5.77 -19.09
C GLN A 57 -22.79 -6.08 -20.48
N GLU A 58 -21.52 -5.75 -20.76
CA GLU A 58 -20.88 -6.09 -22.03
C GLU A 58 -20.83 -7.61 -22.24
N CYS A 59 -20.45 -8.36 -21.21
CA CYS A 59 -20.45 -9.83 -21.23
C CYS A 59 -21.82 -10.42 -21.59
N ARG A 60 -22.91 -9.91 -21.00
CA ARG A 60 -24.28 -10.38 -21.27
C ARG A 60 -24.80 -9.94 -22.63
N GLN A 61 -24.56 -8.68 -22.99
CA GLN A 61 -25.22 -8.06 -24.13
C GLN A 61 -24.48 -8.29 -25.45
N LYS A 62 -23.14 -8.20 -25.43
CA LYS A 62 -22.30 -8.33 -26.63
C LYS A 62 -21.84 -9.76 -26.82
N PHE A 63 -21.35 -10.39 -25.76
CA PHE A 63 -20.76 -11.74 -25.84
C PHE A 63 -21.77 -12.86 -25.55
N LYS A 64 -23.00 -12.52 -25.10
CA LYS A 64 -24.11 -13.45 -24.85
C LYS A 64 -23.73 -14.65 -23.96
N LYS A 65 -22.75 -14.50 -23.07
CA LYS A 65 -22.32 -15.57 -22.15
C LYS A 65 -23.36 -15.78 -21.04
N SER A 66 -23.28 -16.91 -20.33
CA SER A 66 -24.14 -17.19 -19.18
C SER A 66 -23.93 -16.17 -18.04
N GLU A 67 -24.95 -15.98 -17.22
CA GLU A 67 -24.92 -15.04 -16.11
C GLU A 67 -23.82 -15.35 -15.10
N SER A 68 -23.63 -16.64 -14.77
CA SER A 68 -22.57 -17.09 -13.87
C SER A 68 -21.17 -16.75 -14.39
N VAL A 69 -20.92 -16.94 -15.68
CA VAL A 69 -19.64 -16.58 -16.32
C VAL A 69 -19.43 -15.07 -16.26
N CYS A 70 -20.44 -14.27 -16.60
CA CYS A 70 -20.33 -12.82 -16.56
C CYS A 70 -20.11 -12.27 -15.15
N HIS A 71 -20.73 -12.86 -14.12
CA HIS A 71 -20.46 -12.49 -12.73
C HIS A 71 -19.01 -12.80 -12.34
N ASN A 72 -18.49 -13.96 -12.73
CA ASN A 72 -17.12 -14.34 -12.45
C ASN A 72 -16.11 -13.41 -13.14
N GLU A 73 -16.34 -13.05 -14.41
CA GLU A 73 -15.49 -12.11 -15.16
C GLU A 73 -15.51 -10.71 -14.52
N ALA A 74 -16.71 -10.17 -14.23
CA ALA A 74 -16.85 -8.88 -13.59
C ALA A 74 -16.21 -8.84 -12.18
N LYS A 75 -16.34 -9.94 -11.41
CA LYS A 75 -15.73 -10.06 -10.08
C LYS A 75 -14.20 -10.13 -10.15
N ALA A 76 -13.66 -10.88 -11.11
CA ALA A 76 -12.21 -11.03 -11.30
C ALA A 76 -11.53 -9.73 -11.76
N TYR A 77 -12.28 -8.81 -12.39
CA TYR A 77 -11.73 -7.54 -12.85
C TYR A 77 -11.18 -6.69 -11.70
N ASN A 78 -9.89 -6.36 -11.80
CA ASN A 78 -9.13 -5.58 -10.81
C ASN A 78 -8.57 -4.26 -11.35
N GLY A 79 -8.79 -3.95 -12.64
CA GLY A 79 -8.32 -2.71 -13.26
C GLY A 79 -6.83 -2.67 -13.58
N ASN A 80 -6.13 -3.81 -13.60
CA ASN A 80 -4.75 -3.87 -14.05
C ASN A 80 -4.63 -3.57 -15.56
N ARG A 81 -3.57 -2.88 -15.98
CA ARG A 81 -3.28 -2.51 -17.38
C ARG A 81 -2.00 -3.22 -17.84
N ILE A 82 -1.93 -3.60 -19.12
CA ILE A 82 -0.83 -4.41 -19.67
C ILE A 82 0.52 -3.68 -19.66
N ASN A 83 0.56 -2.35 -19.67
CA ASN A 83 1.79 -1.56 -19.58
C ASN A 83 1.54 -0.23 -18.85
N GLY A 84 0.98 -0.27 -17.65
CA GLY A 84 0.73 0.94 -16.88
C GLY A 84 0.28 0.67 -15.46
N ALA A 85 0.20 1.75 -14.68
CA ALA A 85 -0.36 1.67 -13.34
C ALA A 85 -1.79 1.12 -13.40
N PRO A 86 -2.20 0.31 -12.40
CA PRO A 86 -3.60 -0.04 -12.22
C PRO A 86 -4.49 1.20 -12.21
N MET A 87 -5.73 1.04 -12.67
CA MET A 87 -6.69 2.15 -12.68
C MET A 87 -6.96 2.68 -11.27
N PHE A 88 -7.22 4.00 -11.20
CA PHE A 88 -7.65 4.71 -10.00
C PHE A 88 -6.59 4.82 -8.90
N TYR A 89 -5.31 4.78 -9.26
CA TYR A 89 -4.20 5.10 -8.35
C TYR A 89 -3.91 6.60 -8.28
N GLU A 90 -4.51 7.38 -9.19
CA GLU A 90 -4.61 8.84 -9.18
C GLU A 90 -5.64 9.39 -8.17
N LEU A 91 -6.34 8.53 -7.43
CA LEU A 91 -7.27 8.97 -6.40
C LEU A 91 -6.52 9.70 -5.26
N PRO A 92 -7.11 10.73 -4.62
CA PRO A 92 -6.44 11.51 -3.58
C PRO A 92 -5.88 10.67 -2.42
N ALA A 93 -6.58 9.61 -2.03
CA ALA A 93 -6.11 8.69 -0.99
C ALA A 93 -4.84 7.92 -1.41
N CYS A 94 -4.73 7.57 -2.68
CA CYS A 94 -3.60 6.86 -3.26
C CYS A 94 -2.39 7.79 -3.47
N GLU A 95 -2.63 9.01 -3.94
CA GLU A 95 -1.59 10.05 -4.02
C GLU A 95 -0.99 10.36 -2.66
N LYS A 96 -1.82 10.45 -1.61
CA LYS A 96 -1.35 10.62 -0.22
C LYS A 96 -0.49 9.45 0.24
N ALA A 97 -0.90 8.21 -0.03
CA ALA A 97 -0.13 7.02 0.30
C ALA A 97 1.22 6.97 -0.44
N PHE A 98 1.21 7.35 -1.72
CA PHE A 98 2.42 7.44 -2.54
C PHE A 98 3.38 8.52 -2.04
N ALA A 99 2.86 9.72 -1.75
CA ALA A 99 3.66 10.84 -1.25
C ALA A 99 4.31 10.52 0.10
N PHE A 100 3.57 9.87 1.02
CA PHE A 100 4.13 9.42 2.29
C PHE A 100 5.24 8.40 2.06
N ARG A 101 5.05 7.40 1.19
CA ARG A 101 6.10 6.42 0.87
C ARG A 101 7.37 7.10 0.37
N LYS A 102 7.22 8.00 -0.61
CA LYS A 102 8.36 8.69 -1.22
C LYS A 102 9.17 9.46 -0.19
N LYS A 103 8.51 10.20 0.71
CA LYS A 103 9.17 10.99 1.76
C LYS A 103 9.94 10.14 2.79
N ASN A 104 9.58 8.87 2.98
CA ASN A 104 10.12 8.03 4.05
C ASN A 104 10.89 6.79 3.53
N THR A 105 11.15 6.72 2.22
CA THR A 105 11.99 5.67 1.60
C THR A 105 13.30 6.25 1.04
N GLU A 106 13.36 7.58 0.85
CA GLU A 106 14.59 8.35 0.65
C GLU A 106 15.18 8.76 2.01
#